data_AF-K2FIZ5-F1
#
_entry.id   AF-K2FIZ5-F1
#
_cell.length_a   1.000
_cell.length_b   1.000
_cell.length_c   1.000
_cell.angle_alpha   90.00
_cell.angle_beta   90.00
_cell.angle_gamma   90.00
#
_symmetry.space_group_name_H-M   'P 1'
#
loop_
_entity.id
_entity.type
_entity.pdbx_description
1 polymer ?
#
loop_
_entity_poly.entity_id
_entity_poly.type
_entity_poly.pdbx_seq_one_letter_code
_entity_poly.pdbx_strand_id
1 'polypeptide(L)' 'DALAQLRPEIDGVIFTAGHRRATFLPQVWEQLPDPAQFMAHLKQKAGLPANYWGPDIQLERYSVKKWKEGMP' A
#
# COMPACT_ATOMS: atom_id res chain seq x y z
N ASP A 1 6.77 6.88 12.32
CA ASP A 1 5.36 6.55 12.66
C ASP A 1 4.49 6.03 11.54
N ALA A 2 4.51 6.58 10.32
CA ALA A 2 3.56 6.17 9.26
C ALA A 2 3.52 4.65 8.99
N LEU A 3 4.67 3.98 8.92
CA LEU A 3 4.74 2.53 8.74
C LEU A 3 4.22 1.73 9.94
N ALA A 4 4.44 2.23 11.16
CA ALA A 4 3.98 1.58 12.39
C ALA A 4 2.45 1.64 12.56
N GLN A 5 1.78 2.52 11.81
CA GLN A 5 0.31 2.61 11.80
C GLN A 5 -0.34 1.67 10.78
N LEU A 6 0.42 1.03 9.88
CA LEU A 6 -0.12 0.10 8.91
C LEU A 6 -0.51 -1.20 9.61
N ARG A 7 -1.71 -1.69 9.30
CA ARG A 7 -2.20 -2.99 9.77
C ARG A 7 -2.11 -3.99 8.61
N PRO A 8 -1.19 -4.97 8.68
CA PRO A 8 -1.12 -6.03 7.70
C PRO A 8 -2.48 -6.72 7.52
N GLU A 9 -2.73 -7.19 6.30
CA GLU A 9 -3.95 -7.91 5.87
C GLU A 9 -5.24 -7.07 5.89
N ILE A 10 -5.24 -5.90 6.53
CA ILE A 10 -6.41 -5.01 6.68
C ILE A 10 -6.30 -3.79 5.77
N ASP A 11 -5.17 -3.10 5.80
CA ASP A 11 -5.02 -1.79 5.17
C ASP A 11 -4.50 -1.91 3.74
N GLY A 12 -5.30 -1.54 2.75
CA GLY A 12 -4.80 -1.14 1.43
C GLY A 12 -4.11 0.21 1.55
N VAL A 13 -3.07 0.43 0.75
CA VAL A 13 -2.31 1.69 0.78
C VAL A 13 -2.28 2.30 -0.61
N ILE A 14 -2.51 3.60 -0.68
CA ILE A 14 -2.25 4.43 -1.85
C ILE A 14 -1.03 5.29 -1.53
N PHE A 15 -0.04 5.22 -2.40
CA PHE A 15 1.17 6.03 -2.36
C PHE A 15 1.09 7.04 -3.51
N THR A 16 1.29 8.31 -3.20
CA THR A 16 1.40 9.39 -4.19
C THR A 16 2.65 10.20 -3.91
N ALA A 17 3.43 10.54 -4.94
CA ALA A 17 4.57 11.45 -4.87
C ALA A 17 4.65 12.24 -6.19
N GLY A 18 4.29 13.52 -6.14
CA GLY A 18 4.11 14.35 -7.33
C GLY A 18 3.13 13.74 -8.32
N HIS A 19 3.59 13.44 -9.54
CA HIS A 19 2.79 12.80 -10.59
C HIS A 19 2.79 11.26 -10.56
N ARG A 20 3.52 10.64 -9.62
CA ARG A 20 3.63 9.18 -9.50
C ARG A 20 2.64 8.69 -8.46
N ARG A 21 1.90 7.63 -8.79
CA ARG A 21 0.91 7.03 -7.91
C ARG A 21 0.93 5.51 -8.04
N ALA A 22 0.86 4.82 -6.91
CA ALA A 22 0.69 3.37 -6.86
C ALA A 22 -0.24 2.97 -5.73
N THR A 23 -0.83 1.77 -5.85
CA THR A 23 -1.63 1.20 -4.78
C THR A 23 -1.38 -0.30 -4.63
N PHE A 24 -1.48 -0.75 -3.38
CA PHE A 24 -1.60 -2.15 -3.00
C PHE A 24 -2.89 -2.37 -2.22
N LEU A 25 -3.57 -3.46 -2.56
CA LEU A 25 -4.75 -3.93 -1.87
C LEU A 25 -4.35 -4.69 -0.60
N PRO A 26 -5.24 -4.85 0.39
CA PRO A 26 -4.95 -5.59 1.62
C PRO A 26 -4.41 -7.02 1.38
N GLN A 27 -4.83 -7.68 0.30
CA GLN A 27 -4.36 -9.02 -0.06
C GLN A 27 -2.87 -9.11 -0.41
N VAL A 28 -2.21 -7.98 -0.73
CA VAL A 28 -0.78 -7.99 -1.03
C VAL A 28 0.05 -8.24 0.24
N TRP A 29 -0.50 -7.98 1.42
CA TRP A 29 0.14 -8.28 2.70
C TRP A 29 0.47 -9.77 2.88
N GLU A 30 -0.29 -10.68 2.26
CA GLU A 30 -0.01 -12.13 2.30
C GLU A 30 1.37 -12.46 1.70
N GLN A 31 1.82 -11.68 0.71
CA GLN A 31 3.13 -11.84 0.06
C GLN A 31 4.20 -10.94 0.69
N LEU A 32 3.80 -9.80 1.26
CA LEU A 32 4.68 -8.80 1.85
C LEU A 32 4.20 -8.44 3.26
N PRO A 33 4.38 -9.34 4.25
CA PRO A 33 3.82 -9.14 5.60
C PRO A 33 4.58 -8.07 6.40
N ASP A 34 5.83 -7.77 6.02
CA ASP A 34 6.64 -6.73 6.64
C ASP A 34 6.26 -5.34 6.08
N PRO A 35 5.85 -4.36 6.91
CA PRO A 35 5.45 -3.03 6.46
C PRO A 35 6.54 -2.25 5.72
N ALA A 36 7.81 -2.45 6.06
CA ALA A 36 8.91 -1.78 5.38
C ALA A 36 9.11 -2.36 3.96
N GLN A 37 9.04 -3.69 3.81
CA GLN A 37 9.06 -4.36 2.51
C GLN A 37 7.84 -3.97 1.66
N PHE A 38 6.64 -4.01 2.25
CA PHE A 38 5.41 -3.60 1.56
C PHE A 38 5.53 -2.20 0.98
N MET A 39 6.01 -1.24 1.79
CA MET A 39 6.19 0.14 1.35
C MET A 39 7.32 0.29 0.31
N ALA A 40 8.44 -0.41 0.49
CA ALA A 40 9.54 -0.42 -0.48
C ALA A 40 9.06 -0.87 -1.86
N HIS A 41 8.31 -1.98 -1.92
CA HIS A 41 7.72 -2.50 -3.15
C HIS A 41 6.64 -1.55 -3.71
N LEU A 42 5.86 -0.89 -2.87
CA LEU A 42 4.84 0.06 -3.31
C LEU A 42 5.47 1.27 -4.02
N LYS A 43 6.59 1.79 -3.51
CA LYS A 43 7.35 2.86 -4.17
C LYS A 43 7.97 2.39 -5.47
N GLN A 44 8.56 1.19 -5.50
CA GLN A 44 9.10 0.60 -6.72
C GLN A 44 8.01 0.49 -7.79
N LYS A 45 6.79 0.08 -7.40
CA LYS A 45 5.62 0.07 -8.28
C LYS A 45 5.21 1.46 -8.77
N ALA A 46 5.43 2.50 -7.97
CA ALA A 46 5.25 3.89 -8.39
C ALA A 46 6.41 4.42 -9.27
N GLY A 47 7.41 3.60 -9.60
CA GLY A 47 8.60 4.00 -10.35
C GLY A 47 9.62 4.80 -9.53
N LEU A 48 9.61 4.65 -8.21
CA LEU A 48 10.49 5.34 -7.28
C LEU A 48 11.45 4.37 -6.57
N PRO A 49 12.67 4.80 -6.21
CA PRO A 49 13.58 4.02 -5.37
C PRO A 49 12.92 3.54 -4.07
N ALA A 50 13.23 2.32 -3.63
CA ALA A 50 12.67 1.73 -2.40
C ALA A 50 12.93 2.59 -1.15
N ASN A 51 14.08 3.26 -1.12
CA ASN A 51 14.52 4.17 -0.06
C ASN A 51 14.02 5.62 -0.24
N TYR A 52 13.26 5.93 -1.30
CA TYR A 52 12.77 7.28 -1.54
C TYR A 52 11.83 7.74 -0.42
N TRP A 53 12.11 8.89 0.18
CA TRP A 53 11.22 9.53 1.14
C TRP A 53 11.28 11.07 0.96
N GLY A 54 10.45 11.59 0.06
CA GLY A 54 10.36 13.01 -0.28
C GLY A 54 9.29 13.78 0.50
N PRO A 55 9.33 15.12 0.50
CA PRO A 55 8.32 15.97 1.14
C PRO A 55 6.96 15.96 0.43
N ASP A 56 6.92 15.51 -0.82
CA ASP A 56 5.75 15.40 -1.69
C ASP A 56 5.00 14.06 -1.52
N ILE A 57 5.46 13.20 -0.59
CA ILE A 57 4.82 11.92 -0.33
C ILE A 57 3.50 12.12 0.42
N GLN A 58 2.45 11.54 -0.16
CA GLN A 58 1.16 11.35 0.49
C GLN A 58 0.86 9.86 0.58
N LEU A 59 0.53 9.41 1.78
CA LEU A 59 0.10 8.04 2.07
C LEU A 59 -1.35 8.04 2.52
N GLU A 60 -2.19 7.28 1.83
CA GLU A 60 -3.58 7.08 2.20
C GLU A 60 -3.82 5.59 2.48
N ARG A 61 -4.72 5.30 3.42
CA ARG A 61 -5.10 3.93 3.80
C ARG A 61 -6.57 3.71 3.54
N TYR A 62 -6.93 2.52 3.10
CA TYR A 62 -8.33 2.12 2.88
C TYR A 62 -8.53 0.64 3.19
N SER A 63 -9.75 0.26 3.58
CA SER A 63 -10.13 -1.15 3.76
C SER A 63 -10.99 -1.62 2.59
N VAL A 64 -10.88 -2.90 2.22
CA VAL A 64 -11.71 -3.50 1.17
C VAL A 64 -12.78 -4.40 1.81
N LYS A 65 -14.03 -4.24 1.37
CA LYS A 65 -15.10 -5.21 1.63
C LYS A 65 -15.31 -6.05 0.37
N LYS A 66 -14.87 -7.31 0.40
CA LYS A 66 -15.07 -8.26 -0.71
C LYS A 66 -16.50 -8.80 -0.61
N TRP A 67 -17.25 -8.74 -1.71
CA TRP A 67 -18.56 -9.38 -1.86
C TRP A 67 -18.42 -10.49 -2.90
N LYS A 68 -19.10 -11.62 -2.68
CA LYS A 68 -19.33 -12.66 -3.69
C LYS A 68 -20.82 -12.74 -3.93
N GLU A 69 -21.22 -12.84 -5.19
CA GLU A 69 -22.60 -13.11 -5.56
C GLU A 69 -22.99 -14.50 -5.03
N GLY A 70 -24.15 -14.59 -4.36
CA GLY A 70 -24.69 -15.85 -3.89
C GLY A 70 -25.08 -16.71 -5.09
N MET A 71 -24.78 -18.01 -5.04
CA MET A 71 -25.25 -18.94 -6.07
C MET A 71 -26.78 -18.85 -6.18
N PRO A 72 -27.33 -18.88 -7.42
CA PRO A 72 -28.77 -18.77 -7.66
C PRO A 72 -29.59 -19.89 -7.01
#